data_AF-A0AAV0C9M3-F1
#
_entry.id   AF-A0AAV0C9M3-F1
#
_cell.length_a   1.000
_cell.length_b   1.000
_cell.length_c   1.000
_cell.angle_alpha   90.00
_cell.angle_beta   90.00
_cell.angle_gamma   90.00
#
_symmetry.space_group_name_H-M   'P 1'
#
loop_
_entity.id
_entity.type
_entity.pdbx_description
1 polymer ?
#
loop_
_entity_poly.entity_id
_entity_poly.type
_entity_poly.pdbx_seq_one_letter_code
_entity_poly.pdbx_strand_id
1 'polypeptide(L)'
;MSTRLGVRRESSILSSSSRVADDGRLYYQVEVNIKSYANNNELAVMPQDRVARLEWDRRYLSVLGVENNRLYELRIQTPEKEFSVAEKDIREVMNSFRVNKVSV
;
A
#
# COMPACT_ATOMS: atom_id res chain seq x y z
N MET A 1 -1.85 2.80 -10.70
CA MET A 1 -2.22 1.36 -10.67
C MET A 1 -2.39 0.92 -12.12
N SER A 2 -1.80 -0.19 -12.58
CA SER A 2 -1.90 -0.59 -14.00
C SER A 2 -3.28 -1.17 -14.34
N THR A 3 -3.87 -0.82 -15.47
CA THR A 3 -5.14 -1.39 -15.98
C THR A 3 -4.90 -2.34 -17.14
N ARG A 4 -3.63 -2.70 -17.38
CA ARG A 4 -3.21 -3.51 -18.53
C ARG A 4 -3.80 -4.93 -18.42
N LEU A 5 -4.50 -5.36 -19.47
CA LEU A 5 -5.05 -6.71 -19.58
C LEU A 5 -3.91 -7.74 -19.50
N GLY A 6 -4.11 -8.82 -18.75
CA GLY A 6 -3.09 -9.88 -18.59
C GLY A 6 -2.08 -9.67 -17.47
N VAL A 7 -2.22 -8.63 -16.64
CA VAL A 7 -1.42 -8.46 -15.42
C VAL A 7 -2.07 -9.24 -14.27
N ARG A 8 -1.37 -10.26 -13.75
CA ARG A 8 -1.78 -10.95 -12.52
C ARG A 8 -1.28 -10.15 -11.31
N ARG A 9 -2.14 -9.95 -10.32
CA ARG A 9 -1.78 -9.30 -9.06
C ARG A 9 -1.94 -10.25 -7.90
N GLU A 10 -0.99 -10.17 -7.00
CA GLU A 10 -1.03 -10.84 -5.71
C GLU A 10 -0.83 -9.79 -4.63
N SER A 11 -1.67 -9.86 -3.60
CA SER A 11 -1.59 -9.00 -2.44
C SER A 11 -1.50 -9.85 -1.19
N SER A 12 -0.54 -9.57 -0.32
CA SER A 12 -0.41 -10.19 0.99
C SER A 12 -0.42 -9.13 2.08
N ILE A 13 -1.19 -9.35 3.14
CA ILE A 13 -1.17 -8.51 4.33
C ILE A 13 0.10 -8.86 5.10
N LEU A 14 0.95 -7.86 5.34
CA LEU A 14 2.17 -8.01 6.12
C LEU A 14 1.93 -7.74 7.59
N SER A 15 1.13 -6.71 7.88
CA SER A 15 0.82 -6.28 9.24
C SER A 15 -0.51 -5.56 9.27
N SER A 16 -1.23 -5.72 10.37
CA SER A 16 -2.43 -4.97 10.70
C SER A 16 -2.42 -4.66 12.18
N SER A 17 -2.50 -3.40 12.54
CA SER A 17 -2.51 -2.96 13.93
C SER A 17 -3.47 -1.80 14.13
N SER A 18 -3.82 -1.55 15.38
CA SER A 18 -4.58 -0.37 15.79
C SER A 18 -3.80 0.36 16.88
N ARG A 19 -3.81 1.69 16.85
CA ARG A 19 -3.20 2.52 17.90
C ARG A 19 -4.15 3.64 18.30
N VAL A 20 -4.15 3.97 19.59
CA VAL A 20 -4.74 5.23 20.07
C VAL A 20 -3.63 6.25 20.11
N ALA A 21 -3.81 7.39 19.44
CA ALA A 21 -2.81 8.45 19.46
C ALA A 21 -3.00 9.39 20.66
N ASP A 22 -2.10 10.36 20.80
CA ASP A 22 -2.11 11.43 21.81
C ASP A 22 -3.35 12.34 21.74
N ASP A 23 -4.04 12.36 20.60
CA ASP A 23 -5.35 13.03 20.43
C ASP A 23 -6.54 12.21 20.97
N GLY A 24 -6.28 11.03 21.55
CA GLY A 24 -7.29 10.11 22.07
C GLY A 24 -8.05 9.33 21.00
N ARG A 25 -7.65 9.41 19.73
CA ARG A 25 -8.38 8.81 18.61
C ARG A 25 -7.76 7.50 18.17
N LEU A 26 -8.63 6.61 17.70
CA LEU A 26 -8.24 5.31 17.18
C LEU A 26 -7.83 5.43 15.71
N TYR A 27 -6.62 4.94 15.41
CA TYR A 27 -6.09 4.82 14.07
C TYR A 27 -5.83 3.36 13.75
N TYR A 28 -6.11 2.96 12.52
CA TYR A 28 -5.77 1.64 12.00
C TYR A 28 -4.59 1.75 11.05
N GLN A 29 -3.61 0.88 11.22
CA GLN A 29 -2.44 0.78 10.36
C GLN A 29 -2.50 -0.56 9.64
N VAL A 30 -2.40 -0.52 8.32
CA VAL A 30 -2.42 -1.72 7.46
C VAL A 30 -1.25 -1.65 6.51
N GLU A 31 -0.47 -2.73 6.49
CA GLU A 31 0.65 -2.92 5.57
C GLU A 31 0.36 -4.08 4.64
N VAL A 32 0.49 -3.82 3.34
CA VAL A 32 0.21 -4.80 2.28
C VAL A 32 1.39 -4.81 1.33
N ASN A 33 1.88 -5.98 0.98
CA ASN A 33 2.79 -6.16 -0.14
C ASN A 33 1.97 -6.52 -1.38
N ILE A 34 2.23 -5.83 -2.48
CA ILE A 34 1.54 -6.05 -3.75
C ILE A 34 2.57 -6.36 -4.83
N LYS A 35 2.43 -7.55 -5.41
CA LYS A 35 3.22 -8.03 -6.54
C LYS A 35 2.38 -8.01 -7.81
N SER A 36 2.94 -7.46 -8.87
CA SER A 36 2.33 -7.48 -10.20
C SER A 36 3.21 -8.30 -11.13
N TYR A 37 2.61 -9.32 -11.73
CA TYR A 37 3.23 -10.17 -12.72
C TYR A 37 2.63 -9.85 -14.09
N ALA A 38 3.49 -9.49 -15.04
CA ALA A 38 3.08 -9.18 -16.40
C ALA A 38 3.89 -10.00 -17.40
N ASN A 39 3.26 -10.31 -18.52
CA ASN A 39 3.99 -10.77 -19.69
C ASN A 39 4.29 -9.57 -20.58
N ASN A 40 5.56 -9.41 -20.94
CA ASN A 40 6.02 -8.32 -21.79
C ASN A 40 6.17 -8.80 -23.26
N ASN A 41 5.90 -10.08 -23.54
CA ASN A 41 5.96 -10.64 -24.87
C ASN A 41 4.59 -10.46 -25.58
N GLU A 42 4.47 -9.40 -26.36
CA GLU A 42 3.28 -9.06 -27.14
C GLU A 42 2.98 -10.05 -28.27
N LEU A 43 3.97 -10.85 -28.68
CA LEU A 43 3.86 -11.87 -29.74
C LEU A 43 3.59 -13.29 -29.20
N ALA A 44 3.38 -13.45 -27.89
CA ALA A 44 3.12 -14.74 -27.27
C ALA A 44 1.71 -15.28 -27.61
N VAL A 45 1.60 -15.97 -28.74
CA VAL A 45 0.34 -16.57 -29.19
C VAL A 45 0.00 -17.80 -28.35
N MET A 46 0.98 -18.68 -28.10
CA MET A 46 0.77 -19.95 -27.39
C MET A 46 0.83 -19.79 -25.86
N PRO A 47 0.07 -20.58 -25.09
CA PRO A 47 0.07 -20.49 -23.62
C PRO A 47 1.45 -20.63 -22.96
N GLN A 48 2.34 -21.44 -23.55
CA GLN A 48 3.70 -21.66 -23.06
C GLN A 48 4.58 -20.40 -23.16
N ASP A 49 4.30 -19.54 -24.14
CA ASP A 49 5.04 -18.29 -24.35
C ASP A 49 4.53 -17.16 -23.44
N ARG A 50 3.40 -17.37 -22.75
CA ARG A 50 2.76 -16.40 -21.85
C ARG A 50 3.31 -16.47 -20.42
N VAL A 51 4.63 -16.47 -20.28
CA VAL A 51 5.30 -16.55 -18.97
C VAL A 51 5.27 -15.17 -18.30
N ALA A 52 4.43 -15.03 -17.27
CA ALA A 52 4.36 -13.81 -16.48
C ALA A 52 5.61 -13.66 -15.60
N ARG A 53 6.25 -12.49 -15.66
CA ARG A 53 7.42 -12.14 -14.83
C ARG A 53 7.02 -11.07 -13.82
N LEU A 54 7.73 -11.04 -12.68
CA LEU A 54 7.55 -10.00 -11.67
C LEU A 54 7.91 -8.65 -12.29
N GLU A 55 6.91 -7.81 -12.54
CA GLU A 55 7.08 -6.44 -13.02
C GLU A 55 7.33 -5.55 -11.82
N TRP A 56 6.41 -5.54 -10.84
CA TRP A 56 6.48 -4.68 -9.66
C TRP A 56 6.33 -5.46 -8.36
N ASP A 57 7.09 -5.04 -7.35
CA ASP A 57 6.99 -5.48 -5.96
C ASP A 57 7.01 -4.23 -5.07
N ARG A 58 5.88 -3.92 -4.42
CA ARG A 58 5.71 -2.67 -3.67
C ARG A 58 5.03 -2.91 -2.34
N ARG A 59 5.49 -2.20 -1.32
CA ARG A 59 4.85 -2.13 -0.01
C ARG A 59 3.92 -0.91 0.07
N TYR A 60 2.71 -1.15 0.52
CA TYR A 60 1.67 -0.16 0.73
C TYR A 60 1.45 -0.06 2.23
N LEU A 61 1.64 1.14 2.77
CA LEU A 61 1.43 1.42 4.18
C LEU A 61 0.30 2.43 4.29
N SER A 62 -0.78 2.05 4.97
CA SER A 62 -1.98 2.87 5.09
C SER A 62 -2.28 3.14 6.56
N VAL A 63 -2.52 4.41 6.89
CA VAL A 63 -3.03 4.85 8.19
C VAL A 63 -4.43 5.41 7.98
N LEU A 64 -5.40 4.84 8.68
CA LEU A 64 -6.80 5.18 8.58
C LEU A 64 -7.27 5.82 9.88
N GLY A 65 -8.02 6.91 9.78
CA GLY A 65 -8.67 7.58 10.92
C GLY A 65 -10.03 8.14 10.52
N VAL A 66 -10.97 8.21 11.46
CA VAL A 66 -12.32 8.73 11.22
C VAL A 66 -12.56 9.95 12.08
N GLU A 67 -13.04 11.03 11.46
CA GLU A 67 -13.52 12.23 12.16
C GLU A 67 -14.49 13.02 11.28
N ASN A 68 -15.35 13.86 11.85
CA ASN A 68 -16.27 14.73 11.12
C ASN A 68 -17.17 13.93 10.14
N ASN A 69 -17.55 12.71 10.51
CA ASN A 69 -18.28 11.74 9.67
C ASN A 69 -17.57 11.41 8.34
N ARG A 70 -16.23 11.48 8.30
CA ARG A 70 -15.42 11.18 7.12
C ARG A 70 -14.29 10.22 7.49
N LEU A 71 -14.00 9.30 6.58
CA LEU A 71 -12.82 8.44 6.63
C LEU A 71 -11.65 9.16 5.96
N TYR A 72 -10.55 9.28 6.68
CA TYR A 72 -9.29 9.83 6.18
C TYR A 72 -8.27 8.71 6.06
N GLU A 73 -7.52 8.72 4.97
CA GLU A 73 -6.46 7.76 4.69
C GLU A 73 -5.18 8.50 4.33
N LEU A 74 -4.07 8.17 5.01
CA LEU A 74 -2.73 8.42 4.52
C LEU A 74 -2.17 7.12 3.97
N ARG A 75 -1.87 7.08 2.67
CA ARG A 75 -1.29 5.92 1.99
C ARG A 75 0.08 6.27 1.43
N ILE A 76 1.10 5.54 1.89
CA ILE A 76 2.47 5.62 1.39
C ILE A 76 2.78 4.35 0.59
N GLN A 77 3.46 4.51 -0.55
CA GLN A 77 3.86 3.39 -1.40
C GLN A 77 5.35 3.47 -1.68
N THR A 78 6.05 2.35 -1.56
CA THR A 78 7.49 2.27 -1.84
C THR A 78 7.84 0.92 -2.47
N PRO A 79 8.85 0.84 -3.34
CA PRO A 79 9.41 -0.43 -3.78
C PRO A 79 9.86 -1.27 -2.58
N GLU A 80 9.52 -2.56 -2.58
CA GLU A 80 9.85 -3.47 -1.47
C GLU A 80 11.37 -3.51 -1.19
N LYS A 81 12.18 -3.41 -2.25
CA LYS A 81 13.65 -3.42 -2.17
C LYS A 81 14.25 -2.19 -1.47
N GLU A 82 13.56 -1.05 -1.54
CA GLU A 82 14.03 0.23 -0.98
C GLU A 82 13.41 0.53 0.38
N PHE A 83 12.44 -0.28 0.81
CA PHE A 83 11.71 -0.07 2.07
C PHE A 83 12.65 0.01 3.27
N SER A 84 13.66 -0.86 3.36
CA SER A 84 14.58 -0.92 4.50
C SER A 84 15.37 0.37 4.72
N VAL A 85 15.65 1.13 3.66
CA VAL A 85 16.40 2.39 3.74
C VAL A 85 15.50 3.52 4.24
N ALA A 86 14.26 3.58 3.74
CA ALA A 86 13.30 4.64 4.05
C ALA A 86 12.37 4.31 5.23
N GLU A 87 12.52 3.12 5.85
CA GLU A 87 11.56 2.61 6.83
C GLU A 87 11.37 3.60 7.98
N LYS A 88 12.47 4.10 8.56
CA LYS A 88 12.40 5.02 9.70
C LYS A 88 11.58 6.26 9.37
N ASP A 89 11.89 6.92 8.26
CA ASP A 89 11.23 8.16 7.85
C ASP A 89 9.74 7.90 7.53
N ILE A 90 9.44 6.80 6.84
CA ILE A 90 8.05 6.40 6.54
C ILE A 90 7.27 6.16 7.84
N ARG A 91 7.87 5.48 8.82
CA ARG A 91 7.24 5.21 10.12
C ARG A 91 6.98 6.50 10.90
N GLU A 92 7.91 7.45 10.87
CA GLU A 92 7.72 8.78 11.48
C GLU A 92 6.55 9.52 10.84
N VAL A 93 6.45 9.53 9.50
CA VAL A 93 5.32 10.14 8.78
C VAL A 93 3.99 9.45 9.09
N MET A 94 3.97 8.12 9.17
CA MET A 94 2.75 7.38 9.58
C MET A 94 2.33 7.67 11.02
N ASN A 95 3.30 7.89 11.90
CA ASN A 95 3.06 8.18 13.31
C ASN A 95 2.65 9.64 13.54
N SER A 96 3.00 10.56 12.64
CA SER A 96 2.59 11.97 12.72
C SER A 96 1.19 12.24 12.15
N PHE A 97 0.61 11.32 11.37
CA PHE A 97 -0.73 11.48 10.81
C PHE A 97 -1.79 11.68 11.91
N ARG A 98 -2.54 12.78 11.83
CA ARG A 98 -3.64 13.13 12.74
C ARG A 98 -4.86 13.59 11.96
N VAL A 99 -6.04 13.21 12.44
CA VAL A 99 -7.32 13.80 12.03
C VAL A 99 -7.70 14.87 13.04
N ASN A 100 -8.15 16.03 12.58
CA ASN A 100 -8.56 17.15 13.44
C ASN A 100 -10.07 17.36 13.35
N LYS A 101 -10.69 17.71 14.48
CA LYS A 101 -12.08 18.18 14.48
C LYS A 101 -12.13 19.58 13.88
N VAL A 102 -13.04 19.80 12.94
CA VAL A 102 -13.27 21.14 12.39
C VAL A 102 -14.50 21.70 13.09
N SER A 103 -14.34 22.81 13.80
CA SER A 103 -15.48 23.58 14.31
C SER A 103 -16.19 24.18 13.10
N VAL A 104 -17.42 23.74 12.86
CA VAL A 104 -18.34 24.37 11.89
C VAL A 104 -18.98 25.58 12.55
#